data_AF-A0A969Z4H0-F1
#
_entry.id   AF-A0A969Z4H0-F1
#
_cell.length_a   1.000
_cell.length_b   1.000
_cell.length_c   1.000
_cell.angle_alpha   90.00
_cell.angle_beta   90.00
_cell.angle_gamma   90.00
#
_symmetry.space_group_name_H-M   'P 1'
#
loop_
_entity.id
_entity.type
_entity.pdbx_description
1 polymer ?
#
loop_
_entity_poly.entity_id
_entity_poly.type
_entity_poly.pdbx_seq_one_letter_code
_entity_poly.pdbx_strand_id
1 'polypeptide(L)'
;MNLRQTFDYLLLVLFWLSGLFILFILLAIIIYLIWRGGAFVNIEFLLGTPRGLPLGSEGGIFPAIKGTLWLIFLALAWSIIPSLITAAYLSEYQDNRNIAKIISLLIQSMAGIPSIVIGLFVYALGVVALGWGISLL
;
A
#
# COMPACT_ATOMS: atom_id res chain seq x y z
N MET A 1 21.84 -39.72 -4.10
CA MET A 1 21.29 -38.41 -3.67
C MET A 1 19.93 -38.69 -3.06
N ASN A 2 19.73 -38.37 -1.79
CA ASN A 2 18.52 -38.78 -1.06
C ASN A 2 17.28 -38.13 -1.69
N LEU A 3 16.18 -38.88 -1.85
CA LEU A 3 14.95 -38.41 -2.50
C LEU A 3 14.44 -37.07 -1.93
N ARG A 4 14.63 -36.85 -0.63
CA ARG A 4 14.32 -35.61 0.08
C ARG A 4 15.15 -34.42 -0.39
N GLN A 5 16.47 -34.60 -0.55
CA GLN A 5 17.37 -33.53 -0.98
C GLN A 5 17.06 -33.09 -2.42
N THR A 6 16.80 -34.03 -3.33
CA THR A 6 16.41 -33.68 -4.72
C THR A 6 15.09 -32.93 -4.77
N PHE A 7 14.13 -33.27 -3.91
CA PHE A 7 12.84 -32.58 -3.80
C PHE A 7 13.00 -31.15 -3.27
N ASP A 8 13.84 -30.96 -2.24
CA ASP A 8 14.14 -29.63 -1.69
C ASP A 8 14.80 -28.71 -2.73
N TYR A 9 15.76 -29.24 -3.51
CA TYR A 9 16.36 -28.48 -4.61
C TYR A 9 15.35 -28.12 -5.70
N LEU A 10 14.43 -29.02 -6.05
CA LEU A 10 13.37 -28.76 -7.03
C LEU A 10 12.43 -27.64 -6.55
N LEU A 11 12.02 -27.67 -5.27
CA LEU A 11 11.20 -26.61 -4.68
C LEU A 11 11.92 -25.27 -4.66
N LEU A 12 13.21 -25.24 -4.32
CA LEU A 12 14.01 -24.03 -4.34
C LEU A 12 14.12 -23.45 -5.75
N VAL A 13 14.39 -24.27 -6.76
CA VAL A 13 14.46 -23.83 -8.16
C VAL A 13 13.11 -23.26 -8.61
N LEU A 14 12.00 -23.92 -8.28
CA LEU A 14 10.65 -23.44 -8.61
C LEU A 14 10.32 -22.12 -7.92
N PHE A 15 10.70 -21.96 -6.65
CA PHE A 15 10.56 -20.71 -5.89
C PHE A 15 11.30 -19.56 -6.58
N TRP A 16 12.59 -19.76 -6.90
CA TRP A 16 13.39 -18.76 -7.60
C TRP A 16 12.84 -18.42 -8.98
N LEU A 17 12.42 -19.42 -9.76
CA LEU A 17 11.79 -19.20 -11.06
C LEU A 17 10.50 -18.39 -10.95
N SER A 18 9.66 -18.67 -9.94
CA SER A 18 8.43 -17.92 -9.70
C SER A 18 8.71 -16.46 -9.34
N GLY A 19 9.71 -16.21 -8.49
CA GLY A 19 10.14 -14.87 -8.12
C GLY A 19 10.71 -14.09 -9.32
N LEU A 20 11.56 -14.74 -10.11
CA LEU A 20 12.12 -14.16 -11.33
C LEU A 20 11.03 -13.87 -12.37
N PHE A 21 10.01 -14.71 -12.47
CA PHE A 21 8.89 -14.50 -13.39
C PHE A 21 8.06 -13.27 -13.00
N ILE A 22 7.76 -13.10 -11.70
CA ILE A 22 7.07 -11.90 -11.20
C ILE A 22 7.90 -10.64 -11.46
N LEU A 23 9.20 -10.71 -11.18
CA LEU A 23 10.12 -9.60 -11.40
C LEU A 23 10.24 -9.25 -12.90
N PHE A 24 10.24 -10.26 -13.77
CA PHE A 24 10.20 -10.08 -15.22
C PHE A 24 8.92 -9.36 -15.66
N ILE A 25 7.74 -9.77 -15.17
CA ILE A 25 6.48 -9.09 -15.48
C ILE A 25 6.51 -7.63 -15.00
N LEU A 26 6.98 -7.38 -13.79
CA LEU A 26 7.11 -6.02 -13.24
C LEU A 26 7.99 -5.16 -14.15
N LEU A 27 9.18 -5.65 -14.53
CA LEU A 27 10.08 -4.95 -15.43
C LEU A 27 9.45 -4.74 -16.81
N ALA A 28 8.75 -5.73 -17.35
CA ALA A 28 8.05 -5.61 -18.64
C ALA A 28 6.99 -4.50 -18.60
N ILE A 29 6.20 -4.40 -17.52
CA ILE A 29 5.20 -3.33 -17.34
C ILE A 29 5.89 -1.96 -17.27
N ILE A 30 6.97 -1.84 -16.51
CA ILE A 30 7.71 -0.57 -16.38
C ILE A 30 8.31 -0.15 -17.74
N ILE A 31 8.98 -1.06 -18.44
CA ILE A 31 9.56 -0.81 -19.76
C ILE A 31 8.47 -0.40 -20.76
N TYR A 32 7.35 -1.12 -20.77
CA TYR A 32 6.22 -0.80 -21.63
C TYR A 32 5.64 0.59 -21.35
N LEU A 33 5.52 0.96 -20.06
CA LEU A 33 5.03 2.27 -19.64
C LEU A 33 5.98 3.40 -20.06
N ILE A 34 7.29 3.21 -19.93
CA ILE A 34 8.30 4.19 -20.37
C ILE A 34 8.29 4.30 -21.90
N TRP A 35 8.23 3.19 -22.62
CA TRP A 35 8.26 3.20 -24.08
C TRP A 35 7.01 3.87 -24.67
N ARG A 36 5.83 3.57 -24.14
CA ARG A 36 4.55 4.08 -24.67
C ARG A 36 4.15 5.43 -24.09
N GLY A 37 4.51 5.71 -22.84
CA GLY A 37 4.11 6.91 -22.10
C GLY A 37 5.20 7.97 -21.97
N GLY A 38 6.49 7.61 -22.13
CA GLY A 38 7.61 8.53 -21.87
C GLY A 38 7.59 9.79 -22.74
N ALA A 39 7.15 9.68 -23.99
CA ALA A 39 7.02 10.83 -24.91
C ALA A 39 5.96 11.85 -24.47
N PHE A 40 5.02 11.45 -23.61
CA PHE A 40 3.93 12.29 -23.11
C PHE A 40 4.21 12.88 -21.73
N VAL A 41 5.36 12.54 -21.10
CA VAL A 41 5.77 13.10 -19.82
C VAL A 41 6.34 14.51 -20.04
N ASN A 42 5.48 15.51 -19.89
CA ASN A 42 5.86 16.91 -19.90
C ASN A 42 5.35 17.64 -18.65
N ILE A 43 5.73 18.90 -18.48
CA ILE A 43 5.34 19.68 -17.29
C ILE A 43 3.81 19.88 -17.21
N GLU A 44 3.14 19.98 -18.35
CA GLU A 44 1.68 20.11 -18.44
C GLU A 44 0.97 18.82 -18.03
N PHE A 45 1.55 17.65 -18.32
CA PHE A 45 1.07 16.37 -17.85
C PHE A 45 1.19 16.26 -16.33
N LEU A 46 2.28 16.77 -15.73
CA LEU A 46 2.48 16.68 -14.28
C LEU A 46 1.67 17.70 -13.48
N LEU A 47 1.58 18.95 -13.96
CA LEU A 47 0.96 20.07 -13.23
C LEU A 47 -0.42 20.48 -13.77
N GLY A 48 -0.80 19.95 -14.93
CA GLY A 48 -2.11 20.21 -15.54
C GLY A 48 -3.23 19.42 -14.87
N THR A 49 -4.45 19.89 -15.12
CA THR A 49 -5.68 19.19 -14.74
C THR A 49 -6.10 18.20 -15.83
N PRO A 50 -6.78 17.10 -15.47
CA PRO A 50 -7.30 16.15 -16.45
C PRO A 50 -8.39 16.81 -17.29
N ARG A 51 -8.36 16.55 -18.59
CA ARG A 51 -9.27 17.09 -19.62
C ARG A 51 -9.63 15.98 -20.63
N GLY A 52 -10.37 16.34 -21.67
CA GLY A 52 -10.76 15.43 -22.74
C GLY A 52 -12.10 14.74 -22.51
N LEU A 53 -12.59 14.09 -23.57
CA LEU A 53 -13.83 13.30 -23.59
C LEU A 53 -13.47 11.91 -24.15
N PRO A 54 -13.36 10.86 -23.32
CA PRO A 54 -13.66 10.78 -21.88
C PRO A 54 -12.66 11.53 -20.99
N LEU A 55 -13.10 11.94 -19.79
CA LEU A 55 -12.22 12.61 -18.81
C LEU A 55 -10.94 11.80 -18.57
N GLY A 56 -9.79 12.45 -18.71
CA GLY A 56 -8.48 11.83 -18.56
C GLY A 56 -7.90 11.27 -19.85
N SER A 57 -8.57 11.45 -21.00
CA SER A 57 -7.95 11.18 -22.31
C SER A 57 -6.87 12.21 -22.66
N GLU A 58 -6.95 13.41 -22.07
CA GLU A 58 -6.00 14.51 -22.26
C GLU A 58 -5.75 15.25 -20.94
N GLY A 59 -4.78 16.17 -20.93
CA GLY A 59 -4.45 16.97 -19.75
C GLY A 59 -3.47 16.27 -18.80
N GLY A 60 -3.52 16.64 -17.52
CA GLY A 60 -2.52 16.24 -16.53
C GLY A 60 -3.06 15.48 -15.32
N ILE A 61 -2.11 14.97 -14.52
CA ILE A 61 -2.35 14.11 -13.35
C ILE A 61 -2.20 14.87 -12.01
N PHE A 62 -2.14 16.20 -12.05
CA PHE A 62 -1.88 17.01 -10.86
C PHE A 62 -2.86 16.77 -9.71
N PRO A 63 -4.19 16.68 -9.93
CA PRO A 63 -5.13 16.38 -8.85
C PRO A 63 -4.88 15.04 -8.17
N ALA A 64 -4.42 14.02 -8.91
CA ALA A 64 -4.08 12.72 -8.35
C ALA A 64 -2.83 12.81 -7.46
N ILE A 65 -1.77 13.48 -7.94
CA ILE A 65 -0.54 13.72 -7.15
C ILE A 65 -0.88 14.49 -5.88
N LYS A 66 -1.62 15.59 -6.00
CA LYS A 66 -2.04 16.42 -4.87
C LYS A 66 -2.88 15.60 -3.88
N GLY A 67 -3.82 14.80 -4.36
CA GLY A 67 -4.64 13.92 -3.51
C GLY A 67 -3.79 12.90 -2.74
N THR A 68 -2.84 12.23 -3.39
CA THR A 68 -1.94 11.28 -2.74
C THR A 68 -1.06 11.97 -1.69
N LEU A 69 -0.52 13.15 -1.98
CA LEU A 69 0.30 13.89 -1.02
C LEU A 69 -0.49 14.30 0.22
N TRP A 70 -1.71 14.82 0.05
CA TRP A 70 -2.59 15.16 1.18
C TRP A 70 -2.99 13.92 1.98
N LEU A 71 -3.30 12.81 1.32
CA LEU A 71 -3.62 11.54 1.99
C LEU A 71 -2.46 11.05 2.85
N ILE A 72 -1.24 11.00 2.28
CA ILE A 72 -0.04 10.58 3.01
C ILE A 72 0.22 11.53 4.18
N PHE A 73 0.14 12.84 3.96
CA PHE A 73 0.37 13.83 4.99
C PHE A 73 -0.59 13.68 6.17
N LEU A 74 -1.90 13.59 5.89
CA LEU A 74 -2.92 13.41 6.92
C LEU A 74 -2.75 12.07 7.65
N ALA A 75 -2.49 10.98 6.91
CA ALA A 75 -2.26 9.67 7.51
C ALA A 75 -1.05 9.68 8.47
N LEU A 76 0.07 10.30 8.06
CA LEU A 76 1.26 10.43 8.90
C LEU A 76 1.01 11.35 10.11
N ALA A 77 0.38 12.50 9.90
CA ALA A 77 0.10 13.45 10.97
C ALA A 77 -0.72 12.82 12.10
N TRP A 78 -1.71 11.99 11.76
CA TRP A 78 -2.54 11.28 12.73
C TRP A 78 -1.88 10.00 13.28
N SER A 79 -1.09 9.28 12.48
CA SER A 79 -0.52 7.99 12.90
C SER A 79 0.75 8.14 13.74
N ILE A 80 1.62 9.11 13.47
CA ILE A 80 2.98 9.16 14.05
C ILE A 80 2.94 9.23 15.59
N ILE A 81 2.11 10.11 16.14
CA ILE A 81 2.03 10.34 17.59
C ILE A 81 1.64 9.05 18.35
N PRO A 82 0.48 8.41 18.08
CA PRO A 82 0.13 7.19 18.77
C PRO A 82 1.11 6.05 18.47
N SER A 83 1.57 5.90 17.23
CA SER A 83 2.52 4.84 16.85
C SER A 83 3.83 4.94 17.63
N LEU A 84 4.39 6.15 17.78
CA LEU A 84 5.64 6.34 18.51
C LEU A 84 5.48 6.09 20.00
N ILE A 85 4.39 6.57 20.61
CA ILE A 85 4.09 6.33 22.03
C ILE A 85 3.92 4.84 22.29
N THR A 86 3.14 4.15 21.44
CA THR A 86 2.93 2.70 21.58
C THR A 86 4.23 1.92 21.36
N ALA A 87 5.04 2.29 20.38
CA ALA A 87 6.33 1.64 20.14
C ALA A 87 7.29 1.80 21.33
N ALA A 88 7.43 3.03 21.85
CA ALA A 88 8.27 3.32 23.01
C ALA A 88 7.77 2.61 24.29
N TYR A 89 6.45 2.60 24.52
CA TYR A 89 5.87 1.88 25.66
C TYR A 89 6.10 0.38 25.55
N LEU A 90 5.89 -0.20 24.37
CA LEU A 90 6.14 -1.62 24.17
C LEU A 90 7.63 -1.94 24.31
N SER A 91 8.56 -1.12 23.80
CA SER A 91 9.99 -1.42 23.93
C SER A 91 10.49 -1.41 25.38
N GLU A 92 9.97 -0.51 26.23
CA GLU A 92 10.43 -0.37 27.62
C GLU A 92 9.78 -1.40 28.56
N TYR A 93 8.55 -1.83 28.29
CA TYR A 93 7.73 -2.63 29.23
C TYR A 93 7.39 -4.05 28.73
N GLN A 94 8.23 -4.66 27.87
CA GLN A 94 7.96 -5.97 27.25
C GLN A 94 7.72 -7.10 28.26
N ASP A 95 8.44 -7.10 29.38
CA ASP A 95 8.58 -8.33 30.18
C ASP A 95 7.49 -8.59 31.22
N ASN A 96 6.65 -7.62 31.63
CA ASN A 96 5.76 -7.89 32.78
C ASN A 96 4.46 -7.08 32.93
N ARG A 97 3.94 -6.47 31.86
CA ARG A 97 2.61 -5.81 31.92
C ARG A 97 1.56 -6.55 31.10
N ASN A 98 0.48 -6.98 31.75
CA ASN A 98 -0.73 -7.51 31.09
C ASN A 98 -1.24 -6.57 29.98
N ILE A 99 -1.09 -5.25 30.18
CA ILE A 99 -1.44 -4.22 29.20
C ILE A 99 -0.56 -4.33 27.94
N ALA A 100 0.76 -4.52 28.07
CA ALA A 100 1.65 -4.65 26.92
C ALA A 100 1.35 -5.91 26.09
N LYS A 101 0.95 -7.01 26.77
CA LYS A 101 0.48 -8.24 26.10
C LYS A 101 -0.81 -8.00 25.31
N ILE A 102 -1.79 -7.31 25.89
CA ILE A 102 -3.05 -6.97 25.19
C ILE A 102 -2.79 -6.09 23.98
N ILE A 103 -1.99 -5.02 24.13
CA ILE A 103 -1.64 -4.13 23.01
C ILE A 103 -0.94 -4.90 21.90
N SER A 104 0.04 -5.76 22.24
CA SER A 104 0.75 -6.57 21.25
C SER A 104 -0.18 -7.54 20.52
N LEU A 105 -1.12 -8.16 21.22
CA LEU A 105 -2.15 -9.01 20.62
C LEU A 105 -3.02 -8.22 19.64
N LEU A 106 -3.47 -7.02 20.00
CA LEU A 106 -4.26 -6.16 19.12
C LEU A 106 -3.48 -5.76 17.87
N ILE A 107 -2.22 -5.35 18.01
CA ILE A 107 -1.37 -4.98 16.86
C ILE A 107 -1.17 -6.17 15.91
N GLN A 108 -0.85 -7.36 16.45
CA GLN A 108 -0.70 -8.57 15.64
C GLN A 108 -2.00 -8.96 14.94
N SER A 109 -3.14 -8.79 15.62
CA SER A 109 -4.45 -9.08 15.05
C SER A 109 -4.78 -8.12 13.92
N MET A 110 -4.49 -6.82 14.08
CA MET A 110 -4.68 -5.81 13.02
C MET A 110 -3.74 -6.03 11.83
N ALA A 111 -2.49 -6.41 12.07
CA ALA A 111 -1.53 -6.72 11.00
C ALA A 111 -1.93 -7.96 10.17
N GLY A 112 -2.70 -8.88 10.76
CA GLY A 112 -3.23 -10.06 10.06
C GLY A 112 -4.43 -9.77 9.16
N ILE A 113 -5.11 -8.62 9.31
CA ILE A 113 -6.27 -8.27 8.48
C ILE A 113 -5.79 -7.75 7.12
N PRO A 114 -6.30 -8.27 5.99
CA PRO A 114 -5.98 -7.73 4.68
C PRO A 114 -6.36 -6.25 4.56
N SER A 115 -5.48 -5.43 3.99
CA SER A 115 -5.70 -3.98 3.87
C SER A 115 -6.99 -3.62 3.12
N ILE A 116 -7.40 -4.44 2.14
CA ILE A 116 -8.65 -4.26 1.39
C ILE A 116 -9.89 -4.35 2.30
N VAL A 117 -9.86 -5.22 3.31
CA VAL A 117 -10.98 -5.41 4.25
C VAL A 117 -11.12 -4.18 5.14
N ILE A 118 -9.99 -3.65 5.64
CA ILE A 118 -9.98 -2.42 6.45
C ILE A 118 -10.53 -1.24 5.62
N GLY A 119 -10.07 -1.09 4.37
CA GLY A 119 -10.54 -0.03 3.48
C GLY A 119 -12.06 -0.11 3.20
N LEU A 120 -12.56 -1.30 2.87
CA LEU A 120 -13.98 -1.50 2.62
C LEU A 120 -14.84 -1.33 3.88
N PHE A 121 -14.35 -1.72 5.05
CA PHE A 121 -15.03 -1.51 6.32
C PHE A 121 -15.21 -0.01 6.62
N VAL A 122 -14.13 0.77 6.50
CA VAL A 122 -14.18 2.23 6.72
C VAL A 122 -15.12 2.90 5.71
N TYR A 123 -15.09 2.48 4.44
CA TYR A 123 -16.03 2.95 3.42
C TYR A 123 -17.49 2.63 3.79
N ALA A 124 -17.78 1.38 4.15
CA ALA A 124 -19.14 0.96 4.48
C ALA A 124 -19.67 1.69 5.72
N LEU A 125 -18.85 1.85 6.75
CA LEU A 125 -19.26 2.52 7.99
C LEU A 125 -19.39 4.04 7.79
N GLY A 126 -18.36 4.69 7.22
CA GLY A 126 -18.34 6.14 7.09
C GLY A 126 -19.25 6.67 5.98
N VAL A 127 -19.13 6.11 4.77
CA VAL A 127 -19.82 6.63 3.59
C VAL A 127 -21.24 6.08 3.51
N VAL A 128 -21.41 4.77 3.66
CA VAL A 128 -22.71 4.12 3.43
C VAL A 128 -23.62 4.23 4.66
N ALA A 129 -23.11 3.94 5.86
CA ALA A 129 -23.94 3.94 7.07
C ALA A 129 -24.10 5.34 7.69
N LEU A 130 -23.01 6.11 7.78
CA LEU A 130 -23.02 7.44 8.42
C LEU A 130 -23.23 8.61 7.45
N GLY A 131 -23.18 8.36 6.13
CA GLY A 131 -23.49 9.37 5.11
C GLY A 131 -22.45 10.49 5.00
N TRP A 132 -21.20 10.28 5.42
CA TRP A 132 -20.14 11.30 5.39
C TRP A 132 -19.73 11.75 3.98
N GLY A 133 -20.16 11.04 2.94
CA GLY A 133 -19.77 11.30 1.56
C GLY A 133 -18.33 10.84 1.26
N ILE A 134 -17.91 10.98 0.01
CA ILE A 134 -16.56 10.57 -0.41
C ILE A 134 -15.58 11.67 -0.01
N SER A 135 -14.94 11.47 1.15
CA SER A 135 -13.88 12.25 1.77
C SER A 135 -12.48 12.14 1.14
N LEU A 136 -11.75 13.24 0.89
CA LEU A 136 -10.32 13.30 1.23
C LEU A 136 -10.13 13.61 2.74
N LEU A 137 -11.21 14.15 3.34
CA LEU A 137 -11.62 14.21 4.74
C LEU A 137 -13.14 14.03 4.89
#